data_AF-A0A4Y2THH8-F1
#
_entry.id   AF-A0A4Y2THH8-F1
#
_cell.length_a   1.000
_cell.length_b   1.000
_cell.length_c   1.000
_cell.angle_alpha   90.00
_cell.angle_beta   90.00
_cell.angle_gamma   90.00
#
_symmetry.space_group_name_H-M   'P 1'
#
loop_
_entity.id
_entity.type
_entity.pdbx_description
1 polymer ?
#
loop_
_entity_poly.entity_id
_entity_poly.type
_entity_poly.pdbx_seq_one_letter_code
_entity_poly.pdbx_strand_id
1 'polypeptide(L)'
;MPWTRAMDEKFEMMKEMKGGQEEMKVGLEKKMEAGQERMEQVQEEMKDLICAGKEEMRTHVESQVEGIKDHVDGCIGRMEEEVQGVKGKVEGEVHMKIEEVRSEVQEKMSDLERRLSDLETRPNNFPANPEFMYSWPTVKPLTFDGLTSWTVFKTQFNVVSSTNGWTDFVKASQLVASLRGSAAEVLQGIPADKSTDLTTVEKALESRFVDSHISLPLWS
;
A
#
# COMPACT_ATOMS: atom_id res chain seq x y z
N MET A 1 -4.69 127.63 -30.51
CA MET A 1 -6.09 127.18 -30.36
C MET A 1 -6.13 126.15 -29.22
N PRO A 2 -6.89 126.36 -28.14
CA PRO A 2 -6.91 125.48 -26.96
C PRO A 2 -7.50 124.09 -27.21
N TRP A 3 -8.32 123.95 -28.25
CA TRP A 3 -9.07 122.75 -28.58
C TRP A 3 -8.23 121.56 -29.06
N THR A 4 -7.10 121.81 -29.74
CA THR A 4 -6.20 120.73 -30.20
C THR A 4 -5.49 120.06 -29.03
N ARG A 5 -5.00 120.84 -28.07
CA ARG A 5 -4.30 120.30 -26.87
C ARG A 5 -5.20 119.42 -26.00
N ALA A 6 -6.48 119.79 -25.86
CA ALA A 6 -7.46 119.00 -25.11
C ALA A 6 -7.84 117.68 -25.81
N MET A 7 -7.85 117.64 -27.15
CA MET A 7 -8.06 116.40 -27.89
C MET A 7 -6.86 115.45 -27.78
N ASP A 8 -5.64 115.97 -27.82
CA ASP A 8 -4.41 115.18 -27.66
C ASP A 8 -4.32 114.56 -26.25
N GLU A 9 -4.64 115.31 -25.19
CA GLU A 9 -4.68 114.80 -23.81
C GLU A 9 -5.71 113.67 -23.63
N LYS A 10 -6.90 113.80 -24.23
CA LYS A 10 -7.93 112.75 -24.21
C LYS A 10 -7.49 111.49 -24.97
N PHE A 11 -6.72 111.64 -26.05
CA PHE A 11 -6.21 110.52 -26.85
C PHE A 11 -5.10 109.75 -26.11
N GLU A 12 -4.18 110.44 -25.45
CA GLU A 12 -3.16 109.79 -24.60
C GLU A 12 -3.80 109.07 -23.41
N MET A 13 -4.79 109.68 -22.74
CA MET A 13 -5.49 109.02 -21.64
C MET A 13 -6.24 107.75 -22.08
N MET A 14 -6.81 107.76 -23.30
CA MET A 14 -7.42 106.56 -23.90
C MET A 14 -6.38 105.47 -24.20
N LYS A 15 -5.18 105.86 -24.64
CA LYS A 15 -4.09 104.94 -24.95
C LYS A 15 -3.52 104.29 -23.69
N GLU A 16 -3.31 105.05 -22.62
CA GLU A 16 -2.92 104.51 -21.30
C GLU A 16 -3.99 103.56 -20.75
N MET A 17 -5.28 103.93 -20.81
CA MET A 17 -6.36 103.06 -20.37
C MET A 17 -6.38 101.73 -21.12
N LYS A 18 -6.22 101.78 -22.45
CA LYS A 18 -6.15 100.57 -23.28
C LYS A 18 -4.91 99.74 -22.98
N GLY A 19 -3.77 100.38 -22.74
CA GLY A 19 -2.53 99.73 -22.30
C GLY A 19 -2.70 99.01 -20.98
N GLY A 20 -3.25 99.67 -19.96
CA GLY A 20 -3.51 99.08 -18.64
C GLY A 20 -4.53 97.93 -18.69
N GLN A 21 -5.54 98.00 -19.56
CA GLN A 21 -6.48 96.91 -19.77
C GLN A 21 -5.81 95.69 -20.40
N GLU A 22 -4.91 95.90 -21.37
CA GLU A 22 -4.18 94.82 -22.02
C GLU A 22 -3.14 94.19 -21.08
N GLU A 23 -2.44 95.00 -20.27
CA GLU A 23 -1.57 94.50 -19.20
C GLU A 23 -2.35 93.69 -18.16
N MET A 24 -3.54 94.16 -17.78
CA MET A 24 -4.42 93.43 -16.86
C MET A 24 -4.84 92.07 -17.46
N LYS A 25 -5.20 92.04 -18.74
CA LYS A 25 -5.56 90.82 -19.45
C LYS A 25 -4.39 89.83 -19.52
N VAL A 26 -3.21 90.30 -19.93
CA VAL A 26 -1.97 89.49 -19.98
C VAL A 26 -1.60 88.98 -18.58
N GLY A 27 -1.72 89.81 -17.55
CA GLY A 27 -1.46 89.40 -16.16
C GLY A 27 -2.44 88.34 -15.65
N LEU A 28 -3.69 88.38 -16.11
CA LEU A 28 -4.73 87.41 -15.76
C LEU A 28 -4.53 86.08 -16.49
N GLU A 29 -4.18 86.12 -17.78
CA GLU A 29 -3.80 84.94 -18.58
C GLU A 29 -2.60 84.21 -17.96
N LYS A 30 -1.51 84.93 -17.64
CA LYS A 30 -0.33 84.33 -16.98
C LYS A 30 -0.65 83.68 -15.63
N LYS A 31 -1.56 84.27 -14.84
CA LYS A 31 -1.99 83.67 -13.56
C LYS A 31 -2.82 82.41 -13.78
N MET A 32 -3.62 82.36 -14.85
CA MET A 32 -4.42 81.19 -15.21
C MET A 32 -3.50 80.05 -15.69
N GLU A 33 -2.56 80.33 -16.59
CA GLU A 33 -1.55 79.37 -17.05
C GLU A 33 -0.73 78.83 -15.88
N ALA A 34 -0.15 79.71 -15.05
CA ALA A 34 0.60 79.28 -13.88
C ALA A 34 -0.27 78.51 -12.86
N GLY A 35 -1.58 78.78 -12.80
CA GLY A 35 -2.52 78.02 -11.99
C GLY A 35 -2.76 76.61 -12.53
N GLN A 36 -2.89 76.48 -13.84
CA GLN A 36 -3.06 75.21 -14.54
C GLN A 36 -1.79 74.35 -14.44
N GLU A 37 -0.60 74.93 -14.69
CA GLU A 37 0.68 74.24 -14.54
C GLU A 37 0.87 73.68 -13.12
N ARG A 38 0.54 74.46 -12.08
CA ARG A 38 0.59 73.96 -10.69
C ARG A 38 -0.39 72.82 -10.44
N MET A 39 -1.57 72.85 -11.07
CA MET A 39 -2.57 71.79 -10.93
C MET A 39 -2.11 70.49 -11.60
N GLU A 40 -1.53 70.60 -12.80
CA GLU A 40 -0.93 69.47 -13.52
C GLU A 40 0.25 68.89 -12.74
N GLN A 41 1.12 69.75 -12.17
CA GLN A 41 2.23 69.32 -11.33
C GLN A 41 1.77 68.55 -10.09
N VAL A 42 0.77 69.07 -9.36
CA VAL A 42 0.21 68.38 -8.18
C VAL A 42 -0.42 67.04 -8.56
N GLN A 43 -1.09 66.95 -9.71
CA GLN A 43 -1.63 65.68 -10.20
C GLN A 43 -0.53 64.67 -10.52
N GLU A 44 0.56 65.11 -11.14
CA GLU A 44 1.67 64.23 -11.49
C GLU A 44 2.41 63.74 -10.24
N GLU A 45 2.72 64.63 -9.29
CA GLU A 45 3.31 64.29 -7.99
C GLU A 45 2.44 63.26 -7.24
N MET A 46 1.12 63.41 -7.29
CA MET A 46 0.20 62.47 -6.64
C MET A 46 0.21 61.09 -7.31
N LYS A 47 0.31 61.02 -8.64
CA LYS A 47 0.48 59.73 -9.35
C LYS A 47 1.80 59.08 -9.01
N ASP A 48 2.89 59.85 -8.98
CA ASP A 48 4.22 59.35 -8.68
C ASP A 48 4.30 58.78 -7.26
N LEU A 49 3.72 59.47 -6.27
CA LEU A 49 3.61 58.96 -4.90
C LEU A 49 2.80 57.66 -4.81
N ILE A 50 1.69 57.56 -5.56
CA ILE A 50 0.87 56.34 -5.59
C ILE A 50 1.64 55.19 -6.25
N CYS A 51 2.37 55.45 -7.33
CA CYS A 51 3.20 54.47 -8.02
C CYS A 51 4.35 53.99 -7.13
N ALA A 52 5.07 54.92 -6.50
CA ALA A 52 6.15 54.60 -5.57
C ALA A 52 5.65 53.76 -4.38
N GLY A 53 4.54 54.17 -3.74
CA GLY A 53 3.96 53.40 -2.63
C GLY A 53 3.49 52.00 -3.02
N LYS A 54 2.95 51.84 -4.25
CA LYS A 54 2.60 50.51 -4.78
C LYS A 54 3.83 49.64 -5.02
N GLU A 55 4.91 50.22 -5.56
CA GLU A 55 6.16 49.50 -5.82
C GLU A 55 6.84 49.06 -4.52
N GLU A 56 6.91 49.94 -3.52
CA GLU A 56 7.43 49.59 -2.20
C GLU A 56 6.62 48.48 -1.54
N MET A 57 5.29 48.55 -1.59
CA MET A 57 4.45 47.48 -1.05
C MET A 57 4.63 46.16 -1.81
N ARG A 58 4.79 46.20 -3.14
CA ARG A 58 5.03 45.01 -3.95
C ARG A 58 6.35 44.35 -3.56
N THR A 59 7.44 45.12 -3.51
CA THR A 59 8.77 44.61 -3.16
C THR A 59 8.84 44.11 -1.72
N HIS A 60 8.15 44.75 -0.77
CA HIS A 60 8.05 44.29 0.60
C HIS A 60 7.32 42.94 0.71
N VAL A 61 6.20 42.78 0.01
CA VAL A 61 5.45 41.51 -0.03
C VAL A 61 6.26 40.42 -0.71
N GLU A 62 6.90 40.71 -1.85
CA GLU A 62 7.78 39.77 -2.55
C GLU A 62 8.92 39.29 -1.63
N SER A 63 9.57 40.21 -0.92
CA SER A 63 10.63 39.87 0.04
C SER A 63 10.13 39.01 1.20
N GLN A 64 8.95 39.30 1.76
CA GLN A 64 8.36 38.47 2.80
C GLN A 64 8.03 37.07 2.31
N VAL A 65 7.45 36.95 1.11
CA VAL A 65 7.10 35.66 0.51
C VAL A 65 8.35 34.82 0.26
N GLU A 66 9.42 35.42 -0.26
CA GLU A 66 10.68 34.71 -0.46
C GLU A 66 11.29 34.26 0.87
N GLY A 67 11.26 35.12 1.91
CA GLY A 67 11.73 34.73 3.24
C GLY A 67 10.93 33.58 3.87
N ILE A 68 9.60 33.55 3.66
CA ILE A 68 8.75 32.43 4.11
C ILE A 68 9.11 31.15 3.35
N LYS A 69 9.32 31.26 2.03
CA LYS A 69 9.69 30.13 1.18
C LYS A 69 11.05 29.55 1.62
N ASP A 70 12.06 30.38 1.83
CA ASP A 70 13.37 29.96 2.33
C ASP A 70 13.27 29.24 3.68
N HIS A 71 12.43 29.74 4.59
CA HIS A 71 12.19 29.09 5.86
C HIS A 71 11.51 27.72 5.70
N VAL A 72 10.51 27.62 4.82
CA VAL A 72 9.81 26.35 4.55
C VAL A 72 10.76 25.33 3.93
N ASP A 73 11.54 25.72 2.93
CA ASP A 73 12.54 24.86 2.30
C ASP A 73 13.59 24.39 3.31
N GLY A 74 14.04 25.28 4.20
CA GLY A 74 14.93 24.91 5.31
C GLY A 74 14.31 23.94 6.32
N CYS A 75 13.00 24.07 6.62
CA CYS A 75 12.29 23.10 7.45
C CYS A 75 12.19 21.73 6.79
N ILE A 76 11.85 21.70 5.49
CA ILE A 76 11.75 20.48 4.70
C ILE A 76 13.09 19.75 4.72
N GLY A 77 14.19 20.44 4.44
CA GLY A 77 15.53 19.84 4.43
C GLY A 77 15.93 19.19 5.77
N ARG A 78 15.62 19.83 6.91
CA ARG A 78 15.88 19.24 8.23
C ARG A 78 15.05 17.98 8.48
N MET A 79 13.77 18.02 8.11
CA MET A 79 12.90 16.84 8.24
C MET A 79 13.38 15.69 7.36
N GLU A 80 13.83 15.97 6.14
CA GLU A 80 14.40 14.96 5.25
C GLU A 80 15.66 14.32 5.85
N GLU A 81 16.56 15.12 6.44
CA GLU A 81 17.75 14.62 7.13
C GLU A 81 17.38 13.70 8.31
N GLU A 82 16.43 14.10 9.16
CA GLU A 82 15.95 13.29 10.27
C GLU A 82 15.34 11.95 9.79
N VAL A 83 14.51 12.01 8.75
CA VAL A 83 13.88 10.82 8.16
C VAL A 83 14.92 9.86 7.59
N GLN A 84 15.94 10.36 6.88
CA GLN A 84 17.03 9.52 6.37
C GLN A 84 17.87 8.92 7.50
N GLY A 85 18.13 9.70 8.57
CA GLY A 85 18.84 9.22 9.75
C GLY A 85 18.09 8.08 10.46
N VAL A 86 16.79 8.23 10.67
CA VAL A 86 15.93 7.17 11.24
C VAL A 86 15.90 5.95 10.34
N LYS A 87 15.73 6.14 9.03
CA LYS A 87 15.74 5.06 8.05
C LYS A 87 17.02 4.23 8.13
N GLY A 88 18.20 4.89 8.09
CA GLY A 88 19.49 4.20 8.18
C GLY A 88 19.66 3.43 9.49
N LYS A 89 19.19 3.98 10.62
CA LYS A 89 19.21 3.29 11.92
C LYS A 89 18.33 2.04 11.92
N VAL A 90 17.12 2.14 11.38
CA VAL A 90 16.20 0.99 11.29
C VAL A 90 16.76 -0.09 10.39
N GLU A 91 17.28 0.27 9.20
CA GLU A 91 17.90 -0.68 8.28
C GLU A 91 19.09 -1.41 8.93
N GLY A 92 19.96 -0.67 9.64
CA GLY A 92 21.08 -1.26 10.38
C GLY A 92 20.64 -2.23 11.49
N GLU A 93 19.64 -1.85 12.29
CA GLU A 93 19.13 -2.70 13.37
C GLU A 93 18.46 -3.97 12.85
N VAL A 94 17.65 -3.84 11.79
CA VAL A 94 17.02 -4.98 11.12
C VAL A 94 18.07 -5.92 10.54
N HIS A 95 19.09 -5.39 9.87
CA HIS A 95 20.17 -6.20 9.31
C HIS A 95 20.94 -6.96 10.41
N MET A 96 21.27 -6.30 11.53
CA MET A 96 21.95 -6.93 12.66
C MET A 96 21.11 -8.07 13.26
N LYS A 97 19.80 -7.86 13.47
CA LYS A 97 18.89 -8.90 13.98
C LYS A 97 18.74 -10.08 13.02
N ILE A 98 18.75 -9.82 11.71
CA ILE A 98 18.72 -10.90 10.70
C ILE A 98 19.98 -11.75 10.78
N GLU A 99 21.16 -11.13 10.86
CA GLU A 99 22.42 -11.86 10.99
C GLU A 99 22.51 -12.63 12.32
N GLU A 100 22.06 -12.04 13.44
CA GLU A 100 22.00 -12.71 14.73
C GLU A 100 21.12 -13.96 14.68
N VAL A 101 19.88 -13.83 14.20
CA VAL A 101 18.95 -14.97 14.04
C VAL A 101 19.53 -16.01 13.07
N ARG A 102 20.16 -15.57 11.99
CA ARG A 102 20.80 -16.46 11.02
C ARG A 102 21.92 -17.29 11.66
N SER A 103 22.77 -16.65 12.47
CA SER A 103 23.83 -17.33 13.22
C SER A 103 23.27 -18.34 14.23
N GLU A 104 22.24 -17.96 15.01
CA GLU A 104 21.61 -18.87 15.97
C GLU A 104 20.99 -20.11 15.30
N VAL A 105 20.29 -19.90 14.18
CA VAL A 105 19.71 -21.02 13.42
C VAL A 105 20.80 -21.91 12.85
N GLN A 106 21.88 -21.34 12.32
CA GLN A 106 23.00 -22.12 11.80
C GLN A 106 23.67 -22.95 12.90
N GLU A 107 23.91 -22.38 14.09
CA GLU A 107 24.47 -23.10 15.23
C GLU A 107 23.57 -24.26 15.68
N LYS A 108 22.27 -24.01 15.83
CA LYS A 108 21.29 -25.06 16.19
C LYS A 108 21.22 -26.16 15.13
N MET A 109 21.32 -25.82 13.86
CA MET A 109 21.37 -26.80 12.76
C MET A 109 22.60 -27.69 12.89
N SER A 110 23.78 -27.10 13.09
CA SER A 110 25.03 -27.85 13.28
C SER A 110 25.01 -28.73 14.55
N ASP A 111 24.40 -28.27 15.65
CA ASP A 111 24.22 -29.11 16.84
C ASP A 111 23.31 -30.31 16.55
N LEU A 112 22.19 -30.10 15.84
CA LEU A 112 21.28 -31.16 15.46
C LEU A 112 21.93 -32.18 14.52
N GLU A 113 22.70 -31.73 13.52
CA GLU A 113 23.48 -32.59 12.63
C GLU A 113 24.44 -33.50 13.42
N ARG A 114 25.19 -32.92 14.37
CA ARG A 114 26.08 -33.68 15.26
C ARG A 114 25.32 -34.71 16.09
N ARG A 115 24.22 -34.31 16.74
CA ARG A 115 23.40 -35.21 17.56
C ARG A 115 22.79 -36.35 16.74
N LEU A 116 22.43 -36.07 15.49
CA LEU A 116 21.90 -37.08 14.58
C LEU A 116 22.98 -38.08 14.17
N SER A 117 24.20 -37.62 13.88
CA SER A 117 25.36 -38.49 13.63
C SER A 117 25.71 -39.37 14.85
N ASP A 118 25.68 -38.81 16.06
CA ASP A 118 25.91 -39.57 17.29
C ASP A 118 24.85 -40.67 17.48
N LEU A 119 23.59 -40.38 17.14
CA LEU A 119 22.49 -41.35 17.22
C LEU A 119 22.63 -42.47 16.17
N GLU A 120 23.07 -42.12 14.95
CA GLU A 120 23.32 -43.07 13.86
C GLU A 120 24.52 -44.00 14.15
N THR A 121 25.55 -43.47 14.82
CA THR A 121 26.77 -44.23 15.15
C THR A 121 26.71 -44.97 16.49
N ARG A 122 25.74 -44.64 17.37
CA ARG A 122 25.52 -45.37 18.62
C ARG A 122 25.09 -46.81 18.32
N PRO A 123 25.84 -47.83 18.76
CA PRO A 123 25.38 -49.21 18.67
C PRO A 123 24.06 -49.34 19.43
N ASN A 124 23.02 -49.82 18.76
CA ASN A 124 21.74 -50.17 19.39
C ASN A 124 22.01 -51.15 20.54
N ASN A 125 22.10 -50.65 21.77
CA ASN A 125 22.05 -51.44 23.00
C ASN A 125 20.61 -51.54 23.52
N PHE A 126 19.64 -51.55 22.60
CA PHE A 126 18.43 -52.29 22.90
C PHE A 126 18.88 -53.75 22.91
N PRO A 127 18.64 -54.53 23.98
CA PRO A 127 18.64 -55.97 23.79
C PRO A 127 17.73 -56.18 22.59
N ALA A 128 18.20 -56.91 21.58
CA ALA A 128 17.33 -57.44 20.55
C ALA A 128 16.34 -58.33 21.28
N ASN A 129 15.28 -57.72 21.83
CA ASN A 129 14.14 -58.44 22.32
C ASN A 129 13.28 -58.68 21.08
N PRO A 130 13.33 -59.87 20.47
CA PRO A 130 12.44 -60.20 19.37
C PRO A 130 10.96 -60.06 19.74
N GLU A 131 10.57 -59.93 21.02
CA GLU A 131 9.17 -59.69 21.37
C GLU A 131 8.65 -58.33 20.89
N PHE A 132 9.44 -57.25 20.92
CA PHE A 132 8.90 -55.91 20.61
C PHE A 132 8.57 -55.68 19.13
N MET A 133 9.16 -56.43 18.21
CA MET A 133 8.84 -56.37 16.78
C MET A 133 7.78 -57.41 16.33
N TYR A 134 7.42 -58.37 17.18
CA TYR A 134 6.52 -59.47 16.82
C TYR A 134 5.29 -59.63 17.73
N SER A 135 5.09 -58.77 18.73
CA SER A 135 3.93 -58.81 19.62
C SER A 135 2.99 -57.62 19.51
N TRP A 136 2.93 -56.95 18.36
CA TRP A 136 1.72 -56.20 18.00
C TRP A 136 0.82 -57.15 17.23
N PRO A 137 -0.31 -57.62 17.80
CA PRO A 137 -1.29 -58.35 17.02
C PRO A 137 -1.85 -57.37 16.00
N THR A 138 -1.37 -57.45 14.75
CA THR A 138 -1.97 -56.68 13.67
C THR A 138 -3.41 -57.16 13.52
N VAL A 139 -4.36 -56.33 13.93
CA VAL A 139 -5.78 -56.66 13.81
C VAL A 139 -6.07 -56.73 12.31
N LYS A 140 -6.54 -57.87 11.83
CA LYS A 140 -6.84 -58.03 10.41
C LYS A 140 -8.14 -57.28 10.08
N PRO A 141 -8.17 -56.49 9.00
CA PRO A 141 -9.40 -55.88 8.55
C PRO A 141 -10.37 -56.98 8.10
N LEU A 142 -11.67 -56.76 8.28
CA LEU A 142 -12.68 -57.65 7.72
C LEU A 142 -12.68 -57.54 6.20
N THR A 143 -13.19 -58.56 5.53
CA THR A 143 -13.45 -58.51 4.09
C THR A 143 -14.76 -57.78 3.81
N PHE A 144 -14.81 -57.04 2.71
CA PHE A 144 -16.01 -56.37 2.24
C PHE A 144 -16.46 -56.96 0.91
N ASP A 145 -17.66 -57.55 0.89
CA ASP A 145 -18.27 -58.17 -0.29
C ASP A 145 -19.45 -57.36 -0.86
N GLY A 146 -19.86 -56.30 -0.17
CA GLY A 146 -21.01 -55.46 -0.51
C GLY A 146 -22.33 -55.87 0.17
N LEU A 147 -22.34 -56.90 1.04
CA LEU A 147 -23.55 -57.32 1.75
C LEU A 147 -23.85 -56.47 3.00
N THR A 148 -22.80 -55.99 3.68
CA THR A 148 -22.93 -55.04 4.79
C THR A 148 -22.92 -53.61 4.25
N SER A 149 -23.58 -52.67 4.92
CA SER A 149 -23.50 -51.25 4.54
C SER A 149 -22.05 -50.76 4.50
N TRP A 150 -21.69 -50.04 3.44
CA TRP A 150 -20.35 -49.45 3.27
C TRP A 150 -19.95 -48.57 4.45
N THR A 151 -20.86 -47.76 5.01
CA THR A 151 -20.58 -46.89 6.16
C THR A 151 -20.19 -47.68 7.41
N VAL A 152 -20.83 -48.84 7.63
CA VAL A 152 -20.52 -49.73 8.75
C VAL A 152 -19.14 -50.34 8.57
N PHE A 153 -18.83 -50.83 7.35
CA PHE A 153 -17.52 -51.38 7.02
C PHE A 153 -16.41 -50.33 7.15
N LYS A 154 -16.58 -49.14 6.58
CA LYS A 154 -15.63 -48.01 6.64
C LYS A 154 -15.31 -47.62 8.08
N THR A 155 -16.32 -47.60 8.95
CA THR A 155 -16.14 -47.32 10.38
C THR A 155 -15.28 -48.38 11.05
N GLN A 156 -15.55 -49.67 10.82
CA GLN A 156 -14.76 -50.77 11.39
C GLN A 156 -13.31 -50.77 10.85
N PHE A 157 -13.15 -50.52 9.55
CA PHE A 157 -11.85 -50.41 8.90
C PHE A 157 -11.00 -49.25 9.47
N ASN A 158 -11.62 -48.10 9.77
CA ASN A 158 -10.96 -46.97 10.39
C ASN A 158 -10.49 -47.25 11.83
N VAL A 159 -11.28 -48.00 12.60
CA VAL A 159 -10.87 -48.46 13.94
C VAL A 159 -9.66 -49.39 13.86
N VAL A 160 -9.68 -50.35 12.94
CA VAL A 160 -8.57 -51.30 12.73
C VAL A 160 -7.30 -50.59 12.25
N SER A 161 -7.42 -49.69 11.27
CA SER A 161 -6.25 -48.97 10.74
C SER A 161 -5.62 -48.02 11.76
N SER A 162 -6.43 -47.36 12.59
CA SER A 162 -5.94 -46.51 13.69
C SER A 162 -5.24 -47.33 14.76
N THR A 163 -5.81 -48.48 15.13
CA THR A 163 -5.21 -49.41 16.10
C THR A 163 -3.86 -49.95 15.62
N ASN A 164 -3.73 -50.18 14.30
CA ASN A 164 -2.50 -50.67 13.70
C ASN A 164 -1.54 -49.55 13.25
N GLY A 165 -1.86 -48.27 13.46
CA GLY A 165 -1.01 -47.14 13.08
C GLY A 165 -0.73 -47.02 11.58
N TRP A 166 -1.67 -47.42 10.73
CA TRP A 166 -1.45 -47.42 9.27
C TRP A 166 -1.38 -46.01 8.69
N THR A 167 -0.40 -45.77 7.83
CA THR A 167 -0.37 -44.59 6.95
C THR A 167 -1.44 -44.71 5.86
N ASP A 168 -1.81 -43.61 5.21
CA ASP A 168 -2.88 -43.62 4.22
C ASP A 168 -2.57 -44.51 3.01
N PHE A 169 -1.29 -44.66 2.65
CA PHE A 169 -0.83 -45.62 1.65
C PHE A 169 -1.11 -47.08 2.07
N VAL A 170 -0.83 -47.42 3.33
CA VAL A 170 -1.09 -48.77 3.88
C VAL A 170 -2.60 -49.00 3.99
N LYS A 171 -3.37 -47.99 4.40
CA LYS A 171 -4.84 -48.05 4.43
C LYS A 171 -5.41 -48.32 3.05
N ALA A 172 -4.97 -47.62 2.01
CA ALA A 172 -5.44 -47.86 0.64
C ALA A 172 -5.15 -49.30 0.19
N SER A 173 -3.92 -49.77 0.40
CA SER A 173 -3.50 -51.13 0.05
C SER A 173 -4.32 -52.20 0.78
N GLN A 174 -4.54 -52.01 2.09
CA GLN A 174 -5.34 -52.94 2.91
C GLN A 174 -6.83 -52.88 2.57
N LEU A 175 -7.35 -51.71 2.22
CA LEU A 175 -8.73 -51.54 1.80
C LEU A 175 -8.99 -52.30 0.50
N VAL A 176 -8.13 -52.11 -0.51
CA VAL A 176 -8.16 -52.85 -1.77
C VAL A 176 -8.06 -54.37 -1.54
N ALA A 177 -7.12 -54.80 -0.70
CA ALA A 177 -6.92 -56.22 -0.37
C ALA A 177 -8.11 -56.85 0.39
N SER A 178 -8.93 -56.03 1.06
CA SER A 178 -10.12 -56.47 1.80
C SER A 178 -11.36 -56.63 0.91
N LEU A 179 -11.37 -56.05 -0.29
CA LEU A 179 -12.52 -56.15 -1.21
C LEU A 179 -12.66 -57.55 -1.80
N ARG A 180 -13.89 -58.07 -1.84
CA ARG A 180 -14.27 -59.36 -2.43
C ARG A 180 -15.56 -59.22 -3.23
N GLY A 181 -15.86 -60.20 -4.07
CA GLY A 181 -17.14 -60.28 -4.80
C GLY A 181 -17.49 -59.00 -5.54
N SER A 182 -18.76 -58.57 -5.42
CA SER A 182 -19.29 -57.35 -6.04
C SER A 182 -18.43 -56.13 -5.71
N ALA A 183 -18.01 -55.96 -4.44
CA ALA A 183 -17.21 -54.80 -4.04
C ALA A 183 -15.84 -54.71 -4.73
N ALA A 184 -15.21 -55.84 -5.08
CA ALA A 184 -13.93 -55.85 -5.79
C ALA A 184 -14.05 -55.34 -7.23
N GLU A 185 -15.22 -55.44 -7.87
CA GLU A 185 -15.41 -54.97 -9.25
C GLU A 185 -15.30 -53.44 -9.37
N VAL A 186 -15.44 -52.69 -8.27
CA VAL A 186 -15.19 -51.23 -8.24
C VAL A 186 -13.76 -50.90 -8.71
N LEU A 187 -12.81 -51.81 -8.47
CA LEU A 187 -11.42 -51.65 -8.87
C LEU A 187 -11.22 -51.66 -10.39
N GLN A 188 -12.16 -52.20 -11.19
CA GLN A 188 -12.06 -52.18 -12.65
C GLN A 188 -12.19 -50.76 -13.23
N GLY A 189 -12.85 -49.85 -12.50
CA GLY A 189 -13.00 -48.44 -12.88
C GLY A 189 -11.86 -47.54 -12.39
N ILE A 190 -10.89 -48.08 -11.63
CA ILE A 190 -9.81 -47.29 -11.02
C ILE A 190 -8.48 -47.63 -11.73
N PRO A 191 -7.76 -46.63 -12.27
CA PRO A 191 -6.41 -46.83 -12.78
C PRO A 191 -5.45 -47.39 -11.72
N ALA A 192 -4.57 -48.32 -12.11
CA ALA A 192 -3.70 -49.04 -11.17
C ALA A 192 -2.77 -48.11 -10.37
N ASP A 193 -2.28 -47.02 -10.98
CA ASP A 193 -1.46 -45.99 -10.36
C ASP A 193 -2.21 -45.17 -9.29
N LYS A 194 -3.55 -45.22 -9.28
CA LYS A 194 -4.42 -44.52 -8.32
C LYS A 194 -5.06 -45.44 -7.29
N SER A 195 -4.83 -46.75 -7.38
CA SER A 195 -5.33 -47.75 -6.43
C SER A 195 -4.64 -47.69 -5.05
N THR A 196 -3.57 -46.90 -4.94
CA THR A 196 -2.83 -46.61 -3.71
C THR A 196 -3.27 -45.31 -3.04
N ASP A 197 -4.16 -44.53 -3.68
CA ASP A 197 -4.77 -43.34 -3.10
C ASP A 197 -6.07 -43.73 -2.36
N LEU A 198 -6.05 -43.56 -1.04
CA LEU A 198 -7.16 -43.96 -0.17
C LEU A 198 -8.47 -43.26 -0.58
N THR A 199 -8.41 -41.96 -0.88
CA THR A 199 -9.58 -41.14 -1.21
C THR A 199 -10.26 -41.62 -2.49
N THR A 200 -9.48 -42.01 -3.50
CA THR A 200 -9.98 -42.50 -4.79
C THR A 200 -10.73 -43.82 -4.62
N VAL A 201 -10.17 -44.75 -3.84
CA VAL A 201 -10.81 -46.05 -3.57
C VAL A 201 -12.08 -45.89 -2.73
N GLU A 202 -12.07 -45.03 -1.71
CA GLU A 202 -13.25 -44.76 -0.88
C GLU A 202 -14.39 -44.12 -1.68
N LYS A 203 -14.11 -43.13 -2.52
CA LYS A 203 -15.14 -42.47 -3.35
C LYS A 203 -15.81 -43.43 -4.31
N ALA A 204 -15.04 -44.34 -4.90
CA ALA A 204 -15.58 -45.33 -5.83
C ALA A 204 -16.50 -46.34 -5.11
N LEU A 205 -16.17 -46.71 -3.86
CA LEU A 205 -17.01 -47.56 -3.02
C LEU A 205 -18.26 -46.82 -2.52
N GLU A 206 -18.13 -45.54 -2.16
CA GLU A 206 -19.25 -44.67 -1.78
C GLU A 206 -20.26 -44.54 -2.93
N SER A 207 -19.78 -44.21 -4.13
CA SER A 207 -20.65 -44.06 -5.30
C SER A 207 -21.40 -45.35 -5.66
N ARG A 208 -20.84 -46.52 -5.39
CA ARG A 208 -21.51 -47.79 -5.70
C ARG A 208 -22.45 -48.28 -4.60
N PHE A 209 -22.08 -48.11 -3.33
CA PHE A 209 -22.77 -48.75 -2.19
C PHE A 209 -23.47 -47.77 -1.24
N VAL A 210 -23.30 -46.46 -1.41
CA VAL A 210 -24.03 -45.43 -0.65
C VAL A 210 -25.14 -44.80 -1.49
N ASP A 211 -24.94 -44.64 -2.80
CA ASP A 211 -25.94 -44.03 -3.69
C ASP A 211 -27.14 -44.94 -4.05
N SER A 212 -27.15 -46.21 -3.63
CA SER A 212 -28.23 -47.16 -3.97
C SER A 212 -29.52 -47.02 -3.14
N HIS A 213 -29.59 -46.09 -2.19
CA HIS A 213 -30.80 -45.88 -1.36
C HIS A 213 -31.69 -44.71 -1.81
N ILE A 214 -31.43 -44.08 -2.96
CA ILE A 214 -32.29 -43.02 -3.52
C ILE A 214 -32.66 -43.33 -4.98
N SER A 215 -33.40 -44.42 -5.20
CA SER A 215 -34.31 -44.55 -6.36
C SER A 215 -35.40 -45.60 -6.13
N LEU A 216 -36.36 -45.28 -5.26
CA LEU A 216 -37.73 -45.77 -5.42
C LEU A 216 -38.71 -44.62 -5.23
N PRO A 217 -39.38 -44.16 -6.29
CA PRO A 217 -40.73 -43.64 -6.18
C PRO A 217 -41.75 -44.76 -6.46
N LEU A 218 -42.79 -44.75 -5.64
CA LEU A 218 -44.01 -45.53 -5.75
C LEU A 218 -44.67 -45.42 -7.14
N TRP A 219 -45.31 -46.51 -7.58
CA TRP A 219 -46.75 -46.47 -7.84
C TRP A 219 -47.43 -47.83 -7.62
N SER A 220 -48.71 -47.71 -7.23
CA SER A 220 -49.71 -48.75 -7.07
C SER A 220 -50.17 -49.32 -8.41
#